data_AF-A0A0R3WWY0-F1
#
_entry.id   AF-A0A0R3WWY0-F1
#
_cell.length_a   1.000
_cell.length_b   1.000
_cell.length_c   1.000
_cell.angle_alpha   90.00
_cell.angle_beta   90.00
_cell.angle_gamma   90.00
#
_symmetry.space_group_name_H-M   'P 1'
#
loop_
_entity.id
_entity.type
_entity.pdbx_description
1 polymer ?
#
loop_
_entity_poly.entity_id
_entity_poly.type
_entity_poly.pdbx_seq_one_letter_code
_entity_poly.pdbx_strand_id
1 'polypeptide(L)'
;MGSCHWEDSEWEWDSATGLQRLRVTWISKSQAWQRAGRAGRNASGVCLRLYTDAEYDHQMALHPSSQLASAPLSGVLLNLLAMGVTNVQSFPWLEPPKPKAIDSSLQQLQRLGAIFTVPQPTKSLSACNGVASTNAIPSSIK
;
A
#
# COMPACT_ATOMS: atom_id res chain seq x y z
N MET A 1 13.46 31.54 -1.45
CA MET A 1 13.26 30.88 -2.76
C MET A 1 12.97 29.42 -2.51
N GLY A 2 11.71 28.99 -2.69
CA GLY A 2 11.33 27.60 -2.50
C GLY A 2 11.92 26.76 -3.61
N SER A 3 12.71 25.76 -3.24
CA SER A 3 13.24 24.75 -4.15
C SER A 3 12.08 24.02 -4.81
N CYS A 4 11.77 24.37 -6.06
CA CYS A 4 10.91 23.58 -6.92
C CYS A 4 11.61 22.23 -7.13
N HIS A 5 11.30 21.23 -6.32
CA HIS A 5 11.80 19.87 -6.52
C HIS A 5 10.83 19.19 -7.52
N TRP A 6 11.28 18.94 -8.75
CA TRP A 6 10.57 18.13 -9.76
C TRP A 6 10.59 16.64 -9.45
N GLU A 7 11.29 16.27 -8.38
CA GLU A 7 11.33 14.94 -7.84
C GLU A 7 10.52 14.92 -6.54
N ASP A 8 9.65 13.92 -6.39
CA ASP A 8 8.94 13.67 -5.15
C ASP A 8 9.60 12.54 -4.37
N SER A 9 9.63 12.71 -3.05
CA SER A 9 10.08 11.67 -2.14
C SER A 9 8.91 10.72 -1.90
N GLU A 10 8.86 9.65 -2.67
CA GLU A 10 7.83 8.63 -2.56
C GLU A 10 8.35 7.45 -1.75
N TRP A 11 7.44 6.83 -1.01
CA TRP A 11 7.76 5.61 -0.30
C TRP A 11 7.78 4.42 -1.24
N GLU A 12 8.79 3.57 -1.11
CA GLU A 12 8.92 2.32 -1.84
C GLU A 12 9.07 1.17 -0.85
N TRP A 13 8.32 0.09 -1.10
CA TRP A 13 8.40 -1.12 -0.29
C TRP A 13 9.38 -2.11 -0.90
N ASP A 14 10.36 -2.55 -0.12
CA ASP A 14 11.27 -3.63 -0.50
C ASP A 14 10.85 -4.95 0.14
N SER A 15 10.40 -5.90 -0.68
CA SER A 15 9.98 -7.23 -0.22
C SER A 15 11.12 -8.09 0.32
N ALA A 16 12.37 -7.82 -0.05
CA ALA A 16 13.51 -8.60 0.41
C ALA A 16 13.89 -8.25 1.85
N THR A 17 13.92 -6.96 2.18
CA THR A 17 14.27 -6.46 3.51
C THR A 17 13.07 -6.32 4.43
N GLY A 18 11.85 -6.23 3.87
CA GLY A 18 10.63 -5.96 4.65
C GLY A 18 10.61 -4.54 5.22
N LEU A 19 11.34 -3.62 4.60
CA LEU A 19 11.45 -2.23 5.02
C LEU A 19 10.91 -1.30 3.93
N GLN A 20 10.37 -0.18 4.38
CA GLN A 20 9.96 0.92 3.52
C GLN A 20 11.11 1.91 3.41
N ARG A 21 11.46 2.32 2.19
CA ARG A 21 12.50 3.32 1.94
C ARG A 21 11.94 4.52 1.21
N LEU A 22 12.49 5.70 1.49
CA LEU A 22 12.16 6.91 0.78
C LEU A 22 13.02 6.98 -0.48
N ARG A 23 12.39 6.93 -1.65
CA ARG A 23 13.07 7.10 -2.94
C ARG A 23 12.66 8.43 -3.54
N VAL A 24 13.65 9.18 -4.00
CA VAL A 24 13.43 10.35 -4.85
C VAL A 24 13.11 9.84 -6.26
N THR A 25 11.88 10.08 -6.71
CA THR A 25 11.36 9.64 -8.02
C THR A 25 10.83 10.83 -8.80
N TRP A 26 10.74 10.68 -10.12
CA TRP A 26 10.08 11.65 -10.98
C TRP A 26 8.60 11.78 -10.61
N ILE A 27 8.09 13.02 -10.58
CA ILE A 27 6.66 13.25 -10.42
C ILE A 27 5.87 12.71 -11.61
N SER A 28 4.63 12.29 -11.35
CA SER A 28 3.67 11.98 -12.41
C SER A 28 3.14 13.24 -13.10
N LYS A 29 2.65 13.07 -14.33
CA LYS A 29 1.98 14.15 -15.11
C LYS A 29 0.81 14.75 -14.34
N SER A 30 0.01 13.91 -13.67
CA SER A 30 -1.11 14.36 -12.85
C SER A 30 -0.68 15.20 -11.63
N GLN A 31 0.40 14.83 -10.94
CA GLN A 31 0.97 15.65 -9.86
C GLN A 31 1.51 16.98 -10.38
N ALA A 32 2.20 16.98 -11.53
CA ALA A 32 2.68 18.20 -12.17
C ALA A 32 1.53 19.17 -12.52
N TRP A 33 0.41 18.64 -13.03
CA TRP A 33 -0.80 19.43 -13.28
C TRP A 33 -1.43 19.98 -12.00
N GLN A 34 -1.48 19.19 -10.92
CA GLN A 34 -1.97 19.70 -9.63
C GLN A 34 -1.11 20.86 -9.11
N ARG A 35 0.21 20.80 -9.26
CA ARG A 35 1.13 21.88 -8.88
C ARG A 35 0.92 23.13 -9.73
N ALA A 36 0.75 22.98 -11.03
CA ALA A 36 0.42 24.10 -11.91
C ALA A 36 -0.92 24.75 -11.53
N GLY A 37 -1.92 23.94 -11.18
CA GLY A 37 -3.22 24.43 -10.71
C GLY A 37 -3.16 25.22 -9.40
N ARG A 38 -2.18 24.95 -8.52
CA ARG A 38 -2.00 25.72 -7.27
C ARG A 38 -1.55 27.16 -7.51
N ALA A 39 -0.88 27.46 -8.63
CA ALA A 39 -0.41 28.81 -8.94
C ALA A 39 -1.55 29.77 -9.33
N GLY A 40 -2.64 29.25 -9.91
CA GLY A 40 -3.74 30.04 -10.47
C GLY A 40 -4.98 30.18 -9.59
N ARG A 41 -4.91 29.98 -8.27
CA ARG A 41 -6.12 29.88 -7.42
C ARG A 41 -6.93 31.17 -7.29
N ASN A 42 -6.25 32.31 -7.21
CA ASN A 42 -6.89 33.61 -6.92
C ASN A 42 -6.75 34.62 -8.07
N ALA A 43 -5.70 34.50 -8.88
CA ALA A 43 -5.38 35.40 -9.99
C ALA A 43 -4.57 34.64 -11.03
N SER A 44 -4.33 35.27 -12.19
CA SER A 44 -3.42 34.73 -13.21
C SER A 44 -2.04 34.47 -12.59
N GLY A 45 -1.63 33.20 -12.58
CA GLY A 45 -0.36 32.74 -12.02
C GLY A 45 0.45 31.99 -13.07
N VAL A 46 1.77 32.09 -12.99
CA VAL A 46 2.71 31.40 -13.88
C VAL A 46 3.36 30.24 -13.12
N CYS A 47 3.40 29.06 -13.75
CA CYS A 47 4.10 27.89 -13.23
C CYS A 47 5.36 27.64 -14.07
N LEU A 48 6.53 27.73 -13.45
CA LEU A 48 7.82 27.42 -14.10
C LEU A 48 8.19 25.96 -13.83
N ARG A 49 8.45 25.21 -14.91
CA ARG A 49 8.90 23.82 -14.88
C ARG A 49 10.37 23.79 -15.30
N LEU A 50 11.25 23.15 -14.52
CA LEU A 50 12.68 23.05 -14.86
C LEU A 50 13.05 21.66 -15.42
N TYR A 51 12.14 21.08 -16.19
CA TYR A 51 12.36 19.87 -16.97
C TYR A 51 11.92 20.15 -18.42
N THR A 52 12.48 19.39 -19.35
CA THR A 52 12.19 19.50 -20.79
C THR A 52 10.87 18.82 -21.14
N ASP A 53 10.28 19.21 -22.28
CA ASP A 53 9.06 18.55 -22.78
C ASP A 53 9.28 17.06 -23.11
N ALA A 54 10.50 16.70 -23.53
CA ALA A 54 10.86 15.31 -23.77
C ALA A 54 10.89 14.47 -22.47
N GLU A 55 11.41 15.02 -21.37
CA GLU A 55 11.38 14.36 -20.06
C GLU A 55 9.95 14.23 -19.53
N TYR A 56 9.13 15.26 -19.73
CA TYR A 56 7.72 15.20 -19.39
C TYR A 56 7.01 14.05 -20.10
N ASP A 57 7.26 13.84 -21.40
CA ASP A 57 6.57 12.82 -22.16
C ASP A 57 7.12 11.40 -22.00
N HIS A 58 8.43 11.24 -21.86
CA HIS A 58 9.08 9.92 -21.82
C HIS A 58 9.39 9.40 -20.41
N GLN A 59 9.67 10.28 -19.43
CA GLN A 59 10.11 9.84 -18.10
C GLN A 59 8.99 9.86 -17.06
N MET A 60 7.96 10.70 -17.22
CA MET A 60 6.89 10.84 -16.24
C MET A 60 5.70 9.94 -16.54
N ALA A 61 5.30 9.14 -15.55
CA ALA A 61 4.07 8.35 -15.61
C ALA A 61 2.83 9.26 -15.60
N LEU A 62 1.72 8.80 -16.20
CA LEU A 62 0.47 9.56 -16.23
C LEU A 62 -0.10 9.79 -14.82
N HIS A 63 -0.16 8.70 -14.05
CA HIS A 63 -0.66 8.67 -12.67
C HIS A 63 0.39 8.05 -11.74
N PRO A 64 0.44 8.49 -10.46
CA PRO A 64 1.31 7.87 -9.47
C PRO A 64 0.84 6.43 -9.18
N SER A 65 1.77 5.60 -8.70
CA SER A 65 1.42 4.27 -8.20
C SER A 65 0.49 4.37 -6.99
N SER A 66 -0.36 3.36 -6.80
CA SER A 66 -1.29 3.39 -5.67
C SER A 66 -0.56 3.25 -4.35
N GLN A 67 -1.05 3.98 -3.35
CA GLN A 67 -0.44 3.96 -2.02
C GLN A 67 -0.48 2.56 -1.38
N LEU A 68 -1.51 1.76 -1.69
CA LEU A 68 -1.65 0.39 -1.19
C LEU A 68 -0.57 -0.55 -1.75
N ALA A 69 -0.11 -0.33 -2.98
CA ALA A 69 0.94 -1.14 -3.59
C ALA A 69 2.33 -0.88 -2.98
N SER A 70 2.56 0.33 -2.49
CA SER A 70 3.86 0.79 -1.95
C SER A 70 3.94 0.82 -0.43
N ALA A 71 2.84 0.55 0.29
CA ALA A 71 2.78 0.57 1.75
C ALA A 71 2.96 -0.83 2.38
N PRO A 72 3.46 -0.90 3.63
CA PRO A 72 3.43 -2.13 4.42
C PRO A 72 1.99 -2.58 4.66
N LEU A 73 1.65 -3.80 4.23
CA LEU A 73 0.29 -4.32 4.39
C LEU A 73 -0.01 -4.81 5.81
N SER A 74 1.00 -5.01 6.66
CA SER A 74 0.83 -5.56 8.03
C SER A 74 -0.20 -4.77 8.86
N GLY A 75 -0.15 -3.44 8.83
CA GLY A 75 -1.12 -2.59 9.55
C GLY A 75 -2.54 -2.70 8.98
N VAL A 76 -2.67 -2.71 7.65
CA VAL A 76 -3.98 -2.84 6.97
C VAL A 76 -4.60 -4.21 7.26
N LEU A 77 -3.81 -5.28 7.18
CA LEU A 77 -4.25 -6.65 7.46
C LEU A 77 -4.67 -6.81 8.92
N LEU A 78 -3.93 -6.23 9.86
CA LEU A 78 -4.31 -6.27 11.27
C LEU A 78 -5.65 -5.57 11.51
N ASN A 79 -5.86 -4.40 10.90
CA ASN A 79 -7.14 -3.69 10.98
C ASN A 79 -8.29 -4.49 10.36
N LEU A 80 -8.07 -5.15 9.22
CA LEU A 80 -9.07 -6.02 8.60
C LEU A 80 -9.45 -7.19 9.50
N LEU A 81 -8.46 -7.83 10.14
CA LEU A 81 -8.70 -8.90 11.09
C LEU A 81 -9.45 -8.38 12.34
N ALA A 82 -9.13 -7.18 12.82
CA ALA A 82 -9.81 -6.55 13.96
C ALA A 82 -11.28 -6.26 13.66
N MET A 83 -11.62 -6.00 12.40
CA MET A 83 -13.00 -5.85 11.94
C MET A 83 -13.73 -7.20 11.73
N GLY A 84 -13.06 -8.33 11.95
CA GLY A 84 -13.67 -9.67 11.81
C GLY A 84 -13.63 -10.22 10.38
N VAL A 85 -12.89 -9.60 9.45
CA VAL A 85 -12.69 -10.15 8.10
C VAL A 85 -11.69 -11.30 8.19
N THR A 86 -12.20 -12.53 8.19
CA THR A 86 -11.38 -13.75 8.34
C THR A 86 -10.64 -14.13 7.06
N ASN A 87 -11.16 -13.73 5.89
CA ASN A 87 -10.57 -14.05 4.60
C ASN A 87 -10.13 -12.79 3.86
N VAL A 88 -8.82 -12.52 3.93
CA VAL A 88 -8.15 -11.38 3.28
C VAL A 88 -8.17 -11.50 1.75
N GLN A 89 -8.17 -12.72 1.22
CA GLN A 89 -8.14 -12.96 -0.23
C GLN A 89 -9.50 -12.73 -0.88
N SER A 90 -10.60 -12.98 -0.14
CA SER A 90 -11.96 -12.70 -0.63
C SER A 90 -12.43 -11.27 -0.36
N PHE A 91 -11.58 -10.42 0.23
CA PHE A 91 -11.94 -9.03 0.50
C PHE A 91 -12.05 -8.25 -0.83
N PRO A 92 -13.09 -7.43 -1.05
CA PRO A 92 -13.27 -6.67 -2.28
C PRO A 92 -12.28 -5.49 -2.34
N TRP A 93 -11.07 -5.75 -2.82
CA TRP A 93 -10.06 -4.73 -3.06
C TRP A 93 -10.41 -3.85 -4.26
N LEU A 94 -10.19 -2.54 -4.14
CA LEU A 94 -10.24 -1.62 -5.30
C LEU A 94 -9.10 -1.92 -6.29
N GLU A 95 -7.91 -2.14 -5.75
CA GLU A 95 -6.74 -2.64 -6.47
C GLU A 95 -6.11 -3.75 -5.61
N PRO A 96 -6.12 -5.01 -6.05
CA PRO A 96 -5.63 -6.11 -5.24
C PRO A 96 -4.10 -6.04 -5.07
N PRO A 97 -3.58 -6.12 -3.83
CA PRO A 97 -2.14 -6.17 -3.62
C PRO A 97 -1.56 -7.51 -4.10
N LYS A 98 -0.25 -7.54 -4.35
CA LYS A 98 0.47 -8.76 -4.76
C LYS A 98 0.30 -9.85 -3.69
N PRO A 99 -0.01 -11.11 -4.05
CA PRO A 99 -0.24 -12.18 -3.07
C PRO A 99 0.97 -12.42 -2.17
N LYS A 100 2.19 -12.34 -2.73
CA LYS A 100 3.44 -12.43 -1.96
C LYS A 100 3.56 -11.39 -0.85
N ALA A 101 3.02 -10.18 -1.06
CA ALA A 101 3.06 -9.11 -0.06
C ALA A 101 2.08 -9.39 1.08
N ILE A 102 0.91 -9.99 0.78
CA ILE A 102 -0.06 -10.45 1.78
C ILE A 102 0.58 -11.54 2.65
N ASP A 103 1.18 -12.56 2.02
CA ASP A 103 1.81 -13.68 2.74
C ASP A 103 2.95 -13.21 3.63
N SER A 104 3.82 -12.32 3.12
CA SER A 104 4.92 -11.74 3.89
C SER A 104 4.43 -10.94 5.09
N SER A 105 3.32 -10.22 4.92
CA SER A 105 2.73 -9.40 5.99
C SER A 105 2.04 -10.26 7.06
N LEU A 106 1.40 -11.36 6.67
CA LEU A 106 0.86 -12.35 7.62
C LEU A 106 1.99 -13.01 8.42
N GLN A 107 3.08 -13.41 7.77
CA GLN A 107 4.26 -13.94 8.45
C GLN A 107 4.86 -12.90 9.42
N GLN A 108 4.90 -11.63 9.03
CA GLN A 108 5.36 -10.55 9.90
C GLN A 108 4.46 -10.39 11.14
N LEU A 109 3.14 -10.41 10.97
CA LEU A 109 2.19 -10.31 12.10
C LEU A 109 2.28 -11.51 13.04
N GLN A 110 2.53 -12.72 12.51
CA GLN A 110 2.79 -13.91 13.33
C GLN A 110 4.07 -13.75 14.16
N ARG A 111 5.16 -13.26 13.55
CA ARG A 111 6.43 -13.01 14.26
C ARG A 111 6.29 -11.96 15.35
N LEU A 112 5.42 -10.98 15.16
CA LEU A 112 5.10 -9.94 16.15
C LEU A 112 4.13 -10.44 17.26
N GLY A 113 3.57 -11.65 17.14
CA GLY A 113 2.59 -12.19 18.09
C GLY A 113 1.21 -11.51 18.01
N ALA A 114 0.95 -10.73 16.96
CA ALA A 114 -0.33 -10.04 16.78
C ALA A 114 -1.45 -10.99 16.30
N ILE A 115 -1.08 -12.08 15.64
CA ILE A 115 -2.00 -13.11 15.18
C ILE A 115 -1.48 -14.49 15.56
N PHE A 116 -2.38 -15.36 16.03
CA PHE A 116 -2.06 -16.77 16.24
C PHE A 116 -2.78 -17.59 15.17
N THR A 117 -2.00 -18.31 14.36
CA THR A 117 -2.55 -19.39 13.56
C THR A 117 -2.81 -20.53 14.51
N VAL A 118 -4.06 -20.68 14.93
CA VAL A 118 -4.51 -21.95 15.49
C VAL A 118 -4.38 -22.95 14.34
N PRO A 119 -3.48 -23.96 14.42
CA PRO A 119 -3.47 -25.01 13.42
C PRO A 119 -4.84 -25.66 13.48
N GLN A 120 -5.64 -25.46 12.43
CA GLN A 120 -6.88 -26.21 12.28
C GLN A 120 -6.51 -27.68 12.35
N PRO A 121 -7.09 -28.48 13.28
CA PRO A 121 -6.84 -29.91 13.28
C PRO A 121 -7.20 -30.40 11.88
N THR A 122 -6.24 -31.06 11.24
CA THR A 122 -6.41 -31.68 9.92
C THR A 122 -7.76 -32.37 9.91
N LYS A 123 -8.70 -31.83 9.12
CA LYS A 123 -10.04 -32.39 8.99
C LYS A 123 -9.87 -33.80 8.45
N SER A 124 -9.87 -34.79 9.35
CA SER A 124 -10.10 -36.18 8.98
C SER A 124 -11.45 -36.20 8.28
N LEU A 125 -11.44 -36.75 7.06
CA LEU A 125 -12.58 -36.96 6.18
C LEU A 125 -13.88 -37.21 6.95
N SER A 126 -14.76 -36.21 7.01
CA SER A 126 -16.19 -36.42 7.13
C SER A 126 -16.92 -35.15 6.73
N ALA A 127 -17.89 -35.31 5.84
CA ALA A 127 -18.75 -34.27 5.31
C ALA A 127 -19.35 -33.42 6.44
N CYS A 128 -19.32 -32.09 6.27
CA CYS A 128 -20.33 -31.10 6.67
C CYS A 128 -19.77 -29.69 6.40
N ASN A 129 -20.66 -28.78 6.03
CA ASN A 129 -20.42 -27.51 5.35
C ASN A 129 -19.51 -26.50 6.09
N GLY A 130 -18.76 -25.73 5.29
CA GLY A 130 -18.30 -24.36 5.56
C GLY A 130 -17.57 -24.13 6.89
N VAL A 131 -16.25 -24.32 6.92
CA VAL A 131 -15.44 -23.84 8.06
C VAL A 131 -14.38 -22.89 7.54
N ALA A 132 -14.62 -21.60 7.78
CA ALA A 132 -13.69 -20.51 7.54
C ALA A 132 -12.47 -20.64 8.46
N SER A 133 -11.29 -20.38 7.92
CA SER A 133 -10.04 -20.29 8.67
C SER A 133 -10.14 -19.13 9.68
N THR A 134 -10.30 -19.44 10.96
CA THR A 134 -10.34 -18.43 12.02
C THR A 134 -8.91 -18.00 12.39
N ASN A 135 -8.45 -16.90 11.82
CA ASN A 135 -7.32 -16.16 12.39
C ASN A 135 -7.88 -15.35 13.58
N ALA A 136 -7.57 -15.76 14.81
CA ALA A 136 -8.06 -15.10 16.01
C ALA A 136 -7.05 -14.04 16.48
N ILE A 137 -7.55 -12.83 16.76
CA ILE A 137 -6.83 -11.81 17.51
C ILE A 137 -7.02 -12.12 19.00
N PRO A 138 -5.97 -12.16 19.83
CA PRO A 138 -6.12 -12.38 21.27
C PRO A 138 -6.95 -11.26 21.89
N SER A 139 -8.09 -11.60 22.49
CA SER A 139 -9.00 -10.67 23.17
C SER A 139 -8.50 -10.19 24.54
N SER A 140 -7.19 -10.11 24.76
CA SER A 140 -6.64 -9.71 26.06
C SER A 140 -5.37 -8.88 25.93
N ILE A 141 -5.57 -7.58 25.75
CA ILE A 141 -4.63 -6.56 26.23
C ILE A 141 -5.47 -5.70 27.19
N LYS A 142 -5.38 -6.02 28.49
CA LYS A 142 -5.79 -5.14 29.59
C LYS A 142 -4.56 -4.35 30.04
#